data_AF-X1IBC0-F1
#
_entry.id   AF-X1IBC0-F1
#
_cell.length_a   1.000
_cell.length_b   1.000
_cell.length_c   1.000
_cell.angle_alpha   90.00
_cell.angle_beta   90.00
_cell.angle_gamma   90.00
#
_symmetry.space_group_name_H-M   'P 1'
#
loop_
_entity.id
_entity.type
_entity.pdbx_description
1 polymer ?
#
loop_
_entity_poly.entity_id
_entity_poly.type
_entity_poly.pdbx_seq_one_letter_code
_entity_poly.pdbx_strand_id
1 'polypeptide(L)'
;ATVISEFNAFTSFNMLRWRSYKTPSKETPAADASGAPTAPTTTPTGGIRQVQLSIAHGGTPPDWGWVIHSTVGTGFTPAYSNVIAVIPTLADPDIYIHSPLEPDTYYYRIMGFNDDGKVGALEAEVDGTAT
;
A
#
# COMPACT_ATOMS: atom_id res chain seq x y z
N ALA A 1 -25.69 -0.05 -17.82
CA ALA A 1 -25.46 -1.40 -18.39
C ALA A 1 -26.00 -2.42 -17.40
N THR A 2 -26.76 -3.41 -17.85
CA THR A 2 -27.30 -4.45 -16.98
C THR A 2 -26.14 -5.30 -16.46
N VAL A 3 -25.92 -5.29 -15.15
CA VAL A 3 -24.87 -6.11 -14.52
C VAL A 3 -25.35 -7.56 -14.58
N ILE A 4 -24.75 -8.36 -15.45
CA ILE A 4 -25.09 -9.79 -15.62
C ILE A 4 -24.50 -10.62 -14.46
N SER A 5 -23.40 -10.15 -13.85
CA SER A 5 -22.74 -10.77 -12.70
C SER A 5 -22.07 -9.70 -11.85
N GLU A 6 -22.48 -9.62 -10.58
CA GLU A 6 -21.94 -8.65 -9.61
C GLU A 6 -20.47 -8.93 -9.31
N PHE A 7 -20.07 -10.20 -9.22
CA PHE A 7 -18.67 -10.57 -9.03
C PHE A 7 -17.78 -10.13 -10.19
N ASN A 8 -18.20 -10.39 -11.44
CA ASN A 8 -17.42 -9.96 -12.60
C ASN A 8 -17.36 -8.42 -12.72
N ALA A 9 -18.44 -7.72 -12.35
CA ALA A 9 -18.46 -6.27 -12.28
C ALA A 9 -17.47 -5.76 -11.23
N PHE A 10 -17.47 -6.33 -10.03
CA PHE A 10 -16.54 -6.01 -8.94
C PHE A 10 -15.07 -6.21 -9.36
N THR A 11 -14.74 -7.38 -9.92
CA THR A 11 -13.36 -7.68 -10.35
C THR A 11 -12.91 -6.76 -11.47
N SER A 12 -13.72 -6.57 -12.51
CA SER A 12 -13.37 -5.69 -13.64
C SER A 12 -13.21 -4.23 -13.21
N PHE A 13 -14.07 -3.75 -12.31
CA PHE A 13 -13.97 -2.40 -11.76
C PHE A 13 -12.67 -2.19 -10.97
N ASN A 14 -12.33 -3.12 -10.07
CA ASN A 14 -11.09 -3.05 -9.29
C ASN A 14 -9.83 -3.15 -10.17
N MET A 15 -9.85 -4.00 -11.21
CA MET A 15 -8.76 -4.06 -12.19
C MET A 15 -8.57 -2.73 -12.94
N LEU A 16 -9.66 -2.07 -13.33
CA LEU A 16 -9.61 -0.77 -14.02
C LEU A 16 -9.10 0.34 -13.09
N ARG A 17 -9.49 0.33 -11.82
CA ARG A 17 -8.97 1.26 -10.79
C ARG A 17 -7.47 1.06 -10.62
N TRP A 18 -7.03 -0.18 -10.42
CA TRP A 18 -5.62 -0.50 -10.20
C TRP A 18 -4.74 -0.07 -11.39
N ARG A 19 -5.20 -0.31 -12.62
CA ARG A 19 -4.52 0.15 -13.84
C ARG A 19 -4.36 1.68 -13.90
N SER A 20 -5.25 2.42 -13.24
CA SER A 20 -5.21 3.88 -13.16
C SER A 20 -4.49 4.38 -11.90
N TYR A 21 -3.73 3.51 -11.24
CA TYR A 21 -3.04 3.77 -9.97
C TYR A 21 -3.97 4.30 -8.87
N LYS A 22 -5.20 3.79 -8.86
CA LYS A 22 -6.15 3.95 -7.75
C LYS A 22 -6.20 2.66 -6.95
N THR A 23 -6.34 2.77 -5.64
CA THR A 23 -6.49 1.61 -4.77
C THR A 23 -7.79 0.86 -5.07
N PRO A 24 -7.83 -0.44 -4.75
CA PRO A 24 -9.07 -1.22 -4.80
C PRO A 24 -10.18 -0.56 -3.97
N SER A 25 -11.42 -1.04 -4.11
CA SER A 25 -12.57 -0.75 -3.24
C SER A 25 -13.38 -2.03 -2.98
N LYS A 26 -13.95 -2.18 -1.78
CA LYS A 26 -15.00 -3.15 -1.48
C LYS A 26 -16.34 -2.74 -2.09
N GLU A 27 -16.50 -1.47 -2.41
CA GLU A 27 -17.69 -0.92 -3.05
C GLU A 27 -17.57 -0.98 -4.58
N THR A 28 -18.71 -1.06 -5.26
CA THR A 28 -18.78 -1.02 -6.72
C THR A 28 -20.00 -0.19 -7.15
N PRO A 29 -19.81 1.07 -7.58
CA PRO A 29 -18.53 1.80 -7.67
C PRO A 29 -17.99 2.24 -6.30
N ALA A 30 -16.69 2.49 -6.22
CA ALA A 30 -16.01 3.13 -5.09
C ALA A 30 -16.58 4.53 -4.82
N ALA A 31 -16.94 4.85 -3.57
CA ALA A 31 -17.41 6.18 -3.21
C ALA A 31 -16.28 7.22 -3.08
N ASP A 32 -15.08 6.82 -2.64
CA ASP A 32 -13.93 7.72 -2.40
C ASP A 32 -14.28 8.92 -1.48
N ALA A 33 -15.24 8.74 -0.56
CA ALA A 33 -15.93 9.78 0.19
C ALA A 33 -15.56 9.83 1.68
N SER A 34 -14.93 8.77 2.21
CA SER A 34 -14.47 8.73 3.59
C SER A 34 -13.43 9.81 3.89
N GLY A 35 -13.17 10.02 5.18
CA GLY A 35 -11.95 10.72 5.61
C GLY A 35 -10.72 10.01 5.08
N ALA A 36 -9.73 10.75 4.59
CA ALA A 36 -8.49 10.17 4.10
C ALA A 36 -7.64 9.65 5.28
N PRO A 37 -7.09 8.43 5.21
CA PRO A 37 -6.14 7.95 6.21
C PRO A 37 -4.94 8.90 6.34
N THR A 38 -4.45 9.07 7.55
CA THR A 38 -3.18 9.75 7.77
C THR A 38 -2.01 8.86 7.38
N ALA A 39 -0.86 9.46 7.06
CA ALA A 39 0.36 8.72 6.76
C ALA A 39 0.75 7.81 7.95
N PRO A 40 1.22 6.58 7.69
CA PRO A 40 1.74 5.70 8.73
C PRO A 40 3.10 6.19 9.27
N THR A 41 3.63 5.49 10.26
CA THR A 41 5.05 5.58 10.64
C THR A 41 5.68 4.20 10.55
N THR A 42 6.54 4.00 9.57
CA THR A 42 7.16 2.72 9.26
C THR A 42 8.55 2.65 9.87
N THR A 43 8.83 1.54 10.56
CA THR A 43 10.18 1.20 11.05
C THR A 43 10.74 0.03 10.25
N PRO A 44 11.64 0.27 9.28
CA PRO A 44 12.33 -0.80 8.56
C PRO A 44 13.39 -1.48 9.43
N THR A 45 13.50 -2.80 9.36
CA THR A 45 14.54 -3.60 10.01
C THR A 45 15.22 -4.49 8.98
N GLY A 46 16.51 -4.23 8.74
CA GLY A 46 17.33 -5.01 7.82
C GLY A 46 17.62 -6.43 8.31
N GLY A 47 17.68 -7.39 7.39
CA GLY A 47 18.10 -8.76 7.66
C GLY A 47 18.76 -9.40 6.43
N ILE A 48 19.15 -10.67 6.57
CA ILE A 48 19.80 -11.40 5.47
C ILE A 48 18.82 -11.56 4.32
N ARG A 49 19.10 -10.93 3.17
CA ARG A 49 18.26 -10.92 1.97
C ARG A 49 16.83 -10.45 2.19
N GLN A 50 16.58 -9.60 3.18
CA GLN A 50 15.25 -9.11 3.49
C GLN A 50 15.25 -7.76 4.20
N VAL A 51 14.12 -7.07 4.14
CA VAL A 51 13.80 -5.95 5.03
C VAL A 51 12.40 -6.19 5.59
N GLN A 52 12.26 -6.19 6.91
CA GLN A 52 10.97 -6.20 7.58
C GLN A 52 10.48 -4.77 7.78
N LEU A 53 9.26 -4.48 7.34
CA LEU A 53 8.58 -3.20 7.56
C LEU A 53 7.58 -3.38 8.70
N SER A 54 7.77 -2.64 9.78
CA SER A 54 6.79 -2.49 10.86
C SER A 54 6.02 -1.19 10.65
N ILE A 55 4.79 -1.28 10.16
CA ILE A 55 3.97 -0.15 9.71
C ILE A 55 3.01 0.22 10.84
N ALA A 56 3.37 1.23 11.63
CA ALA A 56 2.51 1.75 12.69
C ALA A 56 1.45 2.69 12.10
N HIS A 57 0.25 2.65 12.67
CA HIS A 57 -0.87 3.45 12.22
C HIS A 57 -0.63 4.95 12.49
N GLY A 58 -1.12 5.80 11.57
CA GLY A 58 -1.20 7.24 11.82
C GLY A 58 -2.40 7.59 12.70
N GLY A 59 -2.61 8.89 12.97
CA GLY A 59 -3.72 9.37 13.80
C GLY A 59 -5.13 9.03 13.30
N THR A 60 -5.30 8.82 11.99
CA THR A 60 -6.49 8.23 11.37
C THR A 60 -6.04 7.01 10.57
N PRO A 61 -6.18 5.79 11.12
CA PRO A 61 -5.75 4.57 10.44
C PRO A 61 -6.62 4.29 9.21
N PRO A 62 -6.09 3.59 8.19
CA PRO A 62 -6.92 3.02 7.15
C PRO A 62 -7.81 1.92 7.73
N ASP A 63 -9.00 1.73 7.15
CA ASP A 63 -9.90 0.64 7.53
C ASP A 63 -9.74 -0.63 6.66
N TRP A 64 -8.85 -0.58 5.66
CA TRP A 64 -8.67 -1.72 4.75
C TRP A 64 -7.23 -2.15 4.53
N GLY A 65 -6.31 -1.27 4.15
CA GLY A 65 -4.95 -1.72 3.88
C GLY A 65 -3.91 -0.67 3.53
N TRP A 66 -2.75 -1.18 3.14
CA TRP A 66 -1.55 -0.42 2.79
C TRP A 66 -1.09 -0.74 1.38
N VAL A 67 -0.63 0.27 0.64
CA VAL A 67 0.14 0.11 -0.59
C VAL A 67 1.59 0.43 -0.30
N ILE A 68 2.47 -0.53 -0.55
CA ILE A 68 3.89 -0.45 -0.23
C ILE A 68 4.67 -0.27 -1.52
N HIS A 69 5.44 0.80 -1.58
CA HIS A 69 6.33 1.10 -2.70
C HIS A 69 7.77 0.90 -2.29
N SER A 70 8.60 0.41 -3.20
CA SER A 70 10.04 0.30 -2.96
C SER A 70 10.88 0.54 -4.20
N THR A 71 12.05 1.14 -4.01
CA THR A 71 13.10 1.25 -5.02
C THR A 71 14.48 1.21 -4.36
N VAL A 72 15.53 1.03 -5.15
CA VAL A 72 16.94 1.16 -4.69
C VAL A 72 17.47 2.60 -4.79
N GLY A 73 16.69 3.54 -5.34
CA GLY A 73 17.06 4.95 -5.46
C GLY A 73 16.31 5.83 -4.46
N THR A 74 17.02 6.74 -3.80
CA THR A 74 16.38 7.73 -2.92
C THR A 74 15.57 8.76 -3.71
N GLY A 75 14.57 9.35 -3.07
CA GLY A 75 13.79 10.47 -3.61
C GLY A 75 12.78 10.05 -4.68
N PHE A 76 12.43 8.76 -4.76
CA PHE A 76 11.54 8.27 -5.80
C PHE A 76 10.11 8.78 -5.62
N THR A 77 9.41 9.01 -6.73
CA THR A 77 7.96 9.30 -6.69
C THR A 77 7.20 7.98 -6.76
N PRO A 78 6.29 7.67 -5.81
CA PRO A 78 5.47 6.46 -5.88
C PRO A 78 4.65 6.39 -7.15
N ALA A 79 4.67 5.23 -7.78
CA ALA A 79 3.99 4.95 -9.02
C ALA A 79 3.62 3.46 -9.07
N TYR A 80 2.66 3.11 -9.91
CA TYR A 80 2.27 1.72 -10.13
C TYR A 80 3.46 0.77 -10.34
N SER A 81 4.51 1.22 -11.04
CA SER A 81 5.69 0.42 -11.37
C SER A 81 6.62 0.11 -10.19
N ASN A 82 6.48 0.80 -9.06
CA ASN A 82 7.31 0.57 -7.86
C ASN A 82 6.51 0.03 -6.68
N VAL A 83 5.25 -0.37 -6.90
CA VAL A 83 4.48 -1.11 -5.89
C VAL A 83 5.06 -2.52 -5.75
N ILE A 84 5.44 -2.90 -4.54
CA ILE A 84 5.91 -4.26 -4.22
C ILE A 84 4.82 -5.10 -3.56
N ALA A 85 3.89 -4.47 -2.85
CA ALA A 85 2.81 -5.17 -2.18
C ALA A 85 1.62 -4.26 -1.89
N VAL A 86 0.44 -4.91 -1.79
CA VAL A 86 -0.77 -4.35 -1.20
C VAL A 86 -1.19 -5.34 -0.11
N ILE A 87 -1.27 -4.89 1.12
CA ILE A 87 -1.58 -5.75 2.27
C ILE A 87 -2.81 -5.25 3.02
N PRO A 88 -3.60 -6.15 3.64
CA PRO A 88 -4.65 -5.73 4.56
C PRO A 88 -4.05 -5.15 5.84
N THR A 89 -4.78 -4.26 6.49
CA THR A 89 -4.49 -3.87 7.87
C THR A 89 -5.20 -4.83 8.83
N LEU A 90 -4.44 -5.43 9.74
CA LEU A 90 -4.92 -6.48 10.65
C LEU A 90 -4.47 -6.23 12.10
N ALA A 91 -3.41 -5.44 12.31
CA ALA A 91 -2.85 -5.10 13.62
C ALA A 91 -2.21 -3.70 13.59
N ASP A 92 -1.76 -3.24 14.76
CA ASP A 92 -0.92 -2.04 14.88
C ASP A 92 0.30 -2.37 15.77
N PRO A 93 1.52 -2.42 15.22
CA PRO A 93 1.87 -2.23 13.82
C PRO A 93 1.53 -3.43 12.92
N ASP A 94 1.25 -3.17 11.64
CA ASP A 94 1.18 -4.19 10.60
C ASP A 94 2.61 -4.59 10.16
N ILE A 95 2.85 -5.88 9.95
CA ILE A 95 4.18 -6.40 9.56
C ILE A 95 4.17 -6.88 8.12
N TYR A 96 5.14 -6.42 7.34
CA TYR A 96 5.43 -6.93 5.99
C TYR A 96 6.90 -7.30 5.85
N ILE A 97 7.20 -8.40 5.17
CA ILE A 97 8.57 -8.83 4.89
C ILE A 97 8.83 -8.67 3.40
N HIS A 98 9.72 -7.77 3.03
CA HIS A 98 10.21 -7.62 1.67
C HIS A 98 11.36 -8.60 1.45
N SER A 99 11.09 -9.71 0.78
CA SER A 99 12.07 -10.73 0.43
C SER A 99 11.64 -11.51 -0.82
N PRO A 100 12.57 -12.15 -1.55
CA PRO A 100 14.03 -12.09 -1.38
C PRO A 100 14.63 -10.81 -1.99
N LEU A 101 15.66 -10.27 -1.34
CA LEU A 101 16.40 -9.08 -1.79
C LEU A 101 17.89 -9.40 -2.00
N GLU A 102 18.52 -8.65 -2.92
CA GLU A 102 19.98 -8.56 -2.99
C GLU A 102 20.49 -7.55 -1.95
N PRO A 103 21.73 -7.70 -1.44
CA PRO A 103 22.29 -6.77 -0.47
C PRO A 103 22.38 -5.35 -1.04
N ASP A 104 21.54 -4.45 -0.54
CA ASP A 104 21.49 -3.04 -0.91
C ASP A 104 20.61 -2.27 0.10
N THR A 105 20.60 -0.95 0.00
CA THR A 105 19.62 -0.11 0.68
C THR A 105 18.39 0.07 -0.19
N TYR A 106 17.23 -0.23 0.39
CA TYR A 106 15.93 -0.08 -0.24
C TYR A 106 15.19 1.07 0.43
N TYR A 107 14.59 1.92 -0.39
CA TYR A 107 13.78 3.06 0.03
C TYR A 107 12.32 2.69 -0.10
N TYR A 108 11.51 3.09 0.86
CA TYR A 108 10.09 2.76 0.97
C TYR A 108 9.24 4.00 1.16
N ARG A 109 8.03 3.96 0.59
CA ARG A 109 6.96 4.91 0.88
C ARG A 109 5.64 4.15 0.93
N ILE A 110 4.85 4.39 1.95
CA ILE A 110 3.63 3.63 2.21
C ILE A 110 2.45 4.61 2.27
N MET A 111 1.30 4.18 1.73
CA MET A 111 0.05 4.92 1.85
C MET A 111 -1.07 3.96 2.26
N GLY A 112 -1.92 4.41 3.18
CA GLY A 112 -3.12 3.68 3.59
C GLY A 112 -4.27 3.91 2.61
N PHE A 113 -5.22 2.98 2.58
CA PHE A 113 -6.48 3.13 1.86
C PHE A 113 -7.65 2.48 2.58
N ASN A 114 -8.81 3.06 2.37
CA ASN A 114 -10.07 2.60 2.95
C ASN A 114 -10.86 1.71 2.00
N ASP A 115 -11.87 1.04 2.55
CA ASP A 115 -12.75 0.12 1.87
C ASP A 115 -13.56 0.76 0.73
N ASP A 116 -13.91 2.03 0.84
CA ASP A 116 -14.52 2.84 -0.21
C ASP A 116 -13.53 3.25 -1.33
N GLY A 117 -12.27 2.81 -1.23
CA GLY A 117 -11.20 3.10 -2.17
C GLY A 117 -10.48 4.42 -1.95
N LYS A 118 -10.80 5.17 -0.89
CA LYS A 118 -10.13 6.42 -0.54
C LYS A 118 -8.68 6.20 -0.17
N VAL A 119 -7.79 6.89 -0.86
CA VAL A 119 -6.34 6.90 -0.55
C VAL A 119 -6.01 7.94 0.51
N GLY A 120 -5.12 7.58 1.42
CA GLY A 120 -4.60 8.45 2.46
C GLY A 120 -3.39 9.30 2.07
N ALA A 121 -2.84 10.00 3.05
CA ALA A 121 -1.57 10.69 2.90
C ALA A 121 -0.43 9.69 2.73
N LEU A 122 0.50 10.03 1.83
CA LEU A 122 1.72 9.27 1.60
C LEU A 122 2.72 9.53 2.73
N GLU A 123 3.37 8.48 3.22
CA GLU A 123 4.47 8.56 4.15
C GLU A 123 5.68 9.30 3.55
N ALA A 124 6.46 9.94 4.43
CA ALA A 124 7.83 10.31 4.09
C ALA A 124 8.66 9.07 3.72
N GLU A 125 9.73 9.28 2.96
CA GLU A 125 10.62 8.19 2.59
C GLU A 125 11.36 7.65 3.83
N VAL A 126 11.35 6.33 3.98
CA VAL A 126 12.15 5.59 4.96
C VAL A 126 13.02 4.58 4.23
N ASP A 127 14.12 4.14 4.84
CA ASP A 127 15.04 3.20 4.23
C ASP A 127 15.37 2.01 5.15
N GLY A 128 15.76 0.91 4.53
CA GLY A 128 16.25 -0.27 5.23
C GLY A 128 17.25 -1.02 4.36
N THR A 129 18.31 -1.53 4.99
CA THR A 129 19.40 -2.23 4.31
C THR A 129 19.24 -3.74 4.42
N ALA A 130 19.15 -4.43 3.29
CA ALA A 130 19.27 -5.89 3.25
C ALA A 130 20.77 -6.27 3.29
N THR A 131 21.13 -7.28 4.07
CA THR A 131 22.50 -7.79 4.21
C THR A 131 22.71 -9.10 3.47
#